data_AF-A0A174XE52-F1
#
_entry.id   AF-A0A174XE52-F1
#
_cell.length_a   1.000
_cell.length_b   1.000
_cell.length_c   1.000
_cell.angle_alpha   90.00
_cell.angle_beta   90.00
_cell.angle_gamma   90.00
#
_symmetry.space_group_name_H-M   'P 1'
#
loop_
_entity.id
_entity.type
_entity.pdbx_description
1 polymer ?
#
loop_
_entity_poly.entity_id
_entity_poly.type
_entity_poly.pdbx_seq_one_letter_code
_entity_poly.pdbx_strand_id
1 'polypeptide(L)'
;MAGISNNPNSPRQRMINLMYLVFIAMMALNVSSEVLDGFELVEGSLRTSIDNSSRRNKIVADEMEAYYQENPQKVGEWALKAREVKRASDSLYTYIQDLKIRIAKVADGENANVNSIEHKDDLEAASRVMLSPVSGEGKKLRAEIDKYRIWMGGFIEDSAKTAVLEANLSTTPPHKAGINTRTWEEALFENMPVAAAVTLLTKMQSDVRYAEGEVLSNLLNSVDVGDYRVNQITAQVIPESQIVMRGSQYKANIVLSAVDSTKRPTIYVNGKELPYENKGVFTVNTGAAGTFPIKGYIEMPNSDGSIMRRDFESEYFVTEPTATVAPTLMNVLYAGIANPMRIAVPGVPSGNVTATMTNGTLTRSKDGWEARPSKVGTEAVITVNARMADGRNIEMAKTTFRVRALPDPLPYIEYKDQNGNVRKFKGGMIAKRSLVEADGILAAIDDDLLNVKYTVLRFELTFFDSMGNAIPEVAEGTNFSQRQKNYIRNLSKGKRFYITRVVAKGPDGIERTIPTIEVIVN
;
A
#
# COMPACT_ATOMS: atom_id res chain seq x y z
N MET A 1 83.65 -79.01 44.70
CA MET A 1 83.66 -77.95 43.68
C MET A 1 83.95 -78.55 42.32
N ALA A 2 82.94 -78.58 41.45
CA ALA A 2 83.09 -78.48 40.00
C ALA A 2 81.76 -77.88 39.55
N GLY A 3 81.75 -76.55 39.37
CA GLY A 3 80.54 -75.79 39.04
C GLY A 3 80.00 -76.26 37.69
N ILE A 4 78.72 -76.64 37.68
CA ILE A 4 77.97 -76.81 36.44
C ILE A 4 77.88 -75.40 35.84
N SER A 5 78.74 -75.16 34.85
CA SER A 5 78.71 -73.98 34.01
C SER A 5 77.32 -73.84 33.42
N ASN A 6 76.56 -72.86 33.90
CA ASN A 6 75.24 -72.53 33.40
C ASN A 6 75.47 -71.84 32.05
N ASN A 7 75.57 -72.64 30.99
CA ASN A 7 75.87 -72.15 29.65
C ASN A 7 74.68 -71.31 29.16
N PRO A 8 74.80 -69.97 29.03
CA PRO A 8 73.68 -69.07 28.73
C PRO A 8 73.06 -69.30 27.34
N ASN A 9 73.66 -70.19 26.53
CA ASN A 9 73.22 -70.56 25.19
C ASN A 9 72.68 -72.00 25.08
N SER A 10 72.35 -72.68 26.19
CA SER A 10 71.68 -73.98 26.09
C SER A 10 70.32 -73.85 25.38
N PRO A 11 69.92 -74.79 24.49
CA PRO A 11 68.64 -74.72 23.78
C PRO A 11 67.43 -74.53 24.71
N ARG A 12 67.50 -75.09 25.93
CA ARG A 12 66.50 -74.94 26.98
C ARG A 12 66.41 -73.51 27.51
N GLN A 13 67.53 -72.84 27.78
CA GLN A 13 67.52 -71.42 28.20
C GLN A 13 67.07 -70.49 27.07
N ARG A 14 67.40 -70.79 25.81
CA ARG A 14 66.87 -70.03 24.66
C ARG A 14 65.36 -70.18 24.53
N MET A 15 64.81 -71.38 24.76
CA MET A 15 63.37 -71.60 24.81
C MET A 15 62.72 -70.84 25.96
N ILE A 16 63.29 -70.89 27.17
CA ILE A 16 62.76 -70.16 28.33
C ILE A 16 62.81 -68.64 28.10
N ASN A 17 63.92 -68.12 27.56
CA ASN A 17 64.06 -66.70 27.26
C ASN A 17 63.09 -66.27 26.15
N LEU A 18 62.89 -67.09 25.10
CA LEU A 18 61.89 -66.82 24.07
C LEU A 18 60.48 -66.81 24.65
N MET A 19 60.14 -67.77 25.52
CA MET A 19 58.84 -67.80 26.20
C MET A 19 58.64 -66.58 27.11
N TYR A 20 59.67 -66.15 27.85
CA TYR A 20 59.62 -64.93 28.67
C TYR A 20 59.42 -63.68 27.82
N LEU A 21 60.10 -63.59 26.67
CA LEU A 21 59.98 -62.46 25.75
C LEU A 21 58.59 -62.43 25.10
N VAL A 22 58.06 -63.59 24.71
CA VAL A 22 56.69 -63.75 24.20
C VAL A 22 55.66 -63.43 25.28
N PHE A 23 55.88 -63.83 26.54
CA PHE A 23 54.98 -63.53 27.65
C PHE A 23 54.98 -62.04 28.02
N ILE A 24 56.16 -61.41 28.09
CA ILE A 24 56.28 -59.96 28.29
C ILE A 24 55.65 -59.20 27.11
N ALA A 25 55.85 -59.66 25.88
CA ALA A 25 55.21 -59.08 24.71
C ALA A 25 53.68 -59.24 24.75
N MET A 26 53.15 -60.40 25.16
CA MET A 26 51.71 -60.62 25.33
C MET A 26 51.12 -59.76 26.45
N MET A 27 51.79 -59.65 27.61
CA MET A 27 51.35 -58.75 28.67
C MET A 27 51.39 -57.27 28.25
N ALA A 28 52.36 -56.89 27.40
CA ALA A 28 52.46 -55.53 26.88
C ALA A 28 51.45 -55.21 25.77
N LEU A 29 50.93 -56.24 25.08
CA LEU A 29 49.86 -56.08 24.06
C LEU A 29 48.47 -55.93 24.69
N ASN A 30 48.28 -56.48 25.90
CA ASN A 30 47.02 -56.32 26.63
C ASN A 30 46.97 -54.95 27.32
N VAL A 31 45.83 -54.29 27.19
CA VAL A 31 45.58 -52.98 27.82
C VAL A 31 45.41 -53.16 29.33
N SER A 32 45.92 -52.23 30.15
CA SER A 32 45.76 -52.32 31.61
C SER A 32 44.28 -52.20 32.02
N SER A 33 43.88 -52.94 33.06
CA SER A 33 42.50 -52.95 33.57
C SER A 33 42.02 -51.55 33.97
N GLU A 34 42.89 -50.73 34.55
CA GLU A 34 42.58 -49.34 34.92
C GLU A 34 42.23 -48.45 33.71
N VAL A 35 42.86 -48.69 32.54
CA VAL A 35 42.54 -47.97 31.31
C VAL A 35 41.19 -48.41 30.75
N LEU A 36 40.85 -49.70 30.86
CA LEU A 36 39.56 -50.24 30.44
C LEU A 36 38.40 -49.74 31.33
N ASP A 37 38.62 -49.66 32.64
CA ASP A 37 37.66 -49.05 33.57
C ASP A 37 37.49 -47.54 33.30
N GLY A 38 38.55 -46.87 32.84
CA GLY A 38 38.47 -45.50 32.33
C GLY A 38 37.51 -45.34 31.14
N PHE A 39 37.47 -46.30 30.21
CA PHE A 39 36.51 -46.28 29.10
C PHE A 39 35.06 -46.46 29.56
N GLU A 40 34.82 -47.26 30.61
CA GLU A 40 33.50 -47.45 31.20
C GLU A 40 32.99 -46.18 31.89
N LEU A 41 33.86 -45.44 32.58
CA LEU A 41 33.51 -44.14 33.15
C LEU A 41 33.12 -43.13 32.07
N VAL A 42 33.84 -43.11 30.94
CA VAL A 42 33.51 -42.27 29.78
C VAL A 42 32.17 -42.71 29.17
N GLU A 43 31.94 -44.01 29.01
CA GLU A 43 30.68 -44.57 28.50
C GLU A 43 29.50 -44.15 29.37
N GLY A 44 29.62 -44.27 30.69
CA GLY A 44 28.57 -43.87 31.64
C GLY A 44 28.27 -42.36 31.59
N SER A 45 29.30 -41.53 31.40
CA SER A 45 29.14 -40.09 31.18
C SER A 45 28.41 -39.79 29.86
N LEU A 46 28.80 -40.45 28.76
CA LEU A 46 28.13 -40.32 27.46
C LEU A 46 26.68 -40.78 27.51
N ARG A 47 26.36 -41.86 28.23
CA ARG A 47 24.98 -42.31 28.46
C ARG A 47 24.16 -41.26 29.21
N THR A 48 24.74 -40.64 30.24
CA THR A 48 24.09 -39.53 30.95
C THR A 48 23.82 -38.34 30.03
N SER A 49 24.76 -38.02 29.12
CA SER A 49 24.60 -36.99 28.10
C SER A 49 23.48 -37.33 27.09
N ILE A 50 23.40 -38.59 26.65
CA ILE A 50 22.33 -39.11 25.80
C ILE A 50 20.97 -38.97 26.47
N ASP A 51 20.85 -39.33 27.75
CA ASP A 51 19.60 -39.24 28.50
C ASP A 51 19.13 -37.78 28.63
N ASN A 52 20.06 -36.88 28.94
CA ASN A 52 19.78 -35.44 29.02
C ASN A 52 19.35 -34.86 27.66
N SER A 53 20.07 -35.22 26.59
CA SER A 53 19.75 -34.78 25.23
C SER A 53 18.38 -35.32 24.79
N SER A 54 18.09 -36.59 25.08
CA SER A 54 16.80 -37.22 24.75
C SER A 54 15.63 -36.56 25.50
N ARG A 55 15.82 -36.19 26.77
CA ARG A 55 14.82 -35.42 27.54
C ARG A 55 14.60 -34.03 26.94
N ARG A 56 15.67 -33.32 26.58
CA ARG A 56 15.57 -32.01 25.93
C ARG A 56 14.86 -32.09 24.58
N ASN A 57 15.21 -33.06 23.74
CA ASN A 57 14.59 -33.28 22.43
C ASN A 57 13.09 -33.59 22.58
N LYS A 58 12.73 -34.35 23.61
CA LYS A 58 11.32 -34.63 23.94
C LYS A 58 10.55 -33.35 24.28
N ILE A 59 11.11 -32.45 25.10
CA ILE A 59 10.46 -31.17 25.43
C ILE A 59 10.19 -30.36 24.17
N VAL A 60 11.19 -30.20 23.29
CA VAL A 60 11.06 -29.45 22.03
C VAL A 60 10.01 -30.09 21.09
N ALA A 61 9.98 -31.42 21.03
CA ALA A 61 8.99 -32.15 20.23
C ALA A 61 7.56 -32.02 20.80
N ASP A 62 7.41 -32.06 22.12
CA ASP A 62 6.11 -31.90 22.80
C ASP A 62 5.58 -30.47 22.60
N GLU A 63 6.47 -29.46 22.61
CA GLU A 63 6.12 -28.06 22.30
C GLU A 63 5.68 -27.88 20.84
N MET A 64 6.40 -28.48 19.88
CA MET A 64 5.98 -28.50 18.47
C MET A 64 4.59 -29.12 18.28
N GLU A 65 4.28 -30.19 19.01
CA GLU A 65 2.97 -30.83 18.94
C GLU A 65 1.87 -29.94 19.55
N ALA A 66 2.16 -29.21 20.63
CA ALA A 66 1.23 -28.23 21.18
C ALA A 66 0.88 -27.14 20.14
N TYR A 67 1.88 -26.57 19.46
CA TYR A 67 1.65 -25.61 18.37
C TYR A 67 0.87 -26.20 17.20
N TYR A 68 1.05 -27.49 16.91
CA TYR A 68 0.27 -28.19 15.90
C TYR A 68 -1.21 -28.32 16.27
N GLN A 69 -1.53 -28.58 17.55
CA GLN A 69 -2.92 -28.64 18.02
C GLN A 69 -3.61 -27.27 17.94
N GLU A 70 -2.88 -26.18 18.20
CA GLU A 70 -3.40 -24.81 18.11
C GLU A 70 -3.59 -24.34 16.66
N ASN A 71 -2.66 -24.66 15.76
CA ASN A 71 -2.74 -24.23 14.36
C ASN A 71 -2.23 -25.31 13.37
N PRO A 72 -3.07 -26.32 13.07
CA PRO A 72 -2.69 -27.42 12.20
C PRO A 72 -2.30 -27.00 10.77
N GLN A 73 -2.89 -25.92 10.26
CA GLN A 73 -2.62 -25.42 8.90
C GLN A 73 -1.25 -24.77 8.78
N LYS A 74 -0.78 -24.05 9.81
CA LYS A 74 0.52 -23.36 9.81
C LYS A 74 1.66 -24.32 10.17
N VAL A 75 1.43 -25.19 11.15
CA VAL A 75 2.49 -26.00 11.79
C VAL A 75 2.59 -27.39 11.16
N GLY A 76 1.59 -27.82 10.39
CA GLY A 76 1.52 -29.19 9.86
C GLY A 76 2.75 -29.65 9.08
N GLU A 77 3.29 -28.82 8.19
CA GLU A 77 4.51 -29.19 7.44
C GLU A 77 5.71 -29.40 8.37
N TRP A 78 5.92 -28.49 9.33
CA TRP A 78 7.04 -28.51 10.27
C TRP A 78 6.91 -29.63 11.30
N ALA A 79 5.70 -29.87 11.80
CA ALA A 79 5.41 -30.99 12.71
C ALA A 79 5.62 -32.35 12.03
N LEU A 80 5.23 -32.49 10.75
CA LEU A 80 5.49 -33.71 9.98
C LEU A 80 7.00 -33.96 9.84
N LYS A 81 7.76 -32.93 9.43
CA LYS A 81 9.23 -32.99 9.35
C LYS A 81 9.86 -33.33 10.71
N ALA A 82 9.41 -32.73 11.79
CA ALA A 82 9.90 -33.02 13.14
C ALA A 82 9.65 -34.48 13.55
N ARG A 83 8.48 -35.05 13.23
CA ARG A 83 8.17 -36.48 13.47
C ARG A 83 9.07 -37.40 12.63
N GLU A 84 9.34 -37.04 11.37
CA GLU A 84 10.27 -37.78 10.52
C GLU A 84 11.69 -37.76 11.08
N VAL A 85 12.19 -36.60 11.52
CA VAL A 85 13.51 -36.44 12.13
C VAL A 85 13.64 -37.36 13.33
N LYS A 86 12.70 -37.30 14.27
CA LYS A 86 12.68 -38.17 15.45
C LYS A 86 12.73 -39.66 15.07
N ARG A 87 11.90 -40.07 14.11
CA ARG A 87 11.85 -41.47 13.64
C ARG A 87 13.18 -41.92 13.05
N ALA A 88 13.83 -41.09 12.24
CA ALA A 88 15.12 -41.39 11.65
C ALA A 88 16.23 -41.47 12.71
N SER A 89 16.26 -40.53 13.66
CA SER A 89 17.20 -40.51 14.78
C SER A 89 17.04 -41.75 15.67
N ASP A 90 15.80 -42.13 16.00
CA ASP A 90 15.50 -43.34 16.79
C ASP A 90 15.92 -44.63 16.06
N SER A 91 15.71 -44.69 14.75
CA SER A 91 16.12 -45.83 13.92
C SER A 91 17.64 -46.00 13.95
N LEU A 92 18.41 -44.93 13.72
CA LEU A 92 19.86 -44.98 13.72
C LEU A 92 20.43 -45.27 15.12
N TYR A 93 19.86 -44.65 16.17
CA TYR A 93 20.23 -44.91 17.55
C TYR A 93 20.03 -46.39 17.93
N THR A 94 18.87 -46.95 17.56
CA THR A 94 18.53 -48.36 17.84
C THR A 94 19.44 -49.31 17.06
N TYR A 95 19.77 -48.98 15.81
CA TYR A 95 20.73 -49.75 15.03
C TYR A 95 22.12 -49.78 15.69
N ILE A 96 22.62 -48.63 16.14
CA ILE A 96 23.89 -48.57 16.89
C ILE A 96 23.81 -49.36 18.20
N GLN A 97 22.66 -49.32 18.89
CA GLN A 97 22.46 -50.09 20.12
C GLN A 97 22.51 -51.60 19.86
N ASP A 98 21.91 -52.07 18.77
CA ASP A 98 21.98 -53.48 18.35
C ASP A 98 23.42 -53.91 18.05
N LEU A 99 24.22 -53.05 17.40
CA LEU A 99 25.65 -53.31 17.18
C LEU A 99 26.42 -53.44 18.50
N LYS A 100 26.17 -52.57 19.49
CA LYS A 100 26.77 -52.69 20.83
C LYS A 100 26.42 -54.03 21.49
N ILE A 101 25.16 -54.45 21.41
CA ILE A 101 24.69 -55.74 21.96
C ILE A 101 25.38 -56.92 21.24
N ARG A 102 25.49 -56.88 19.91
CA ARG A 102 26.17 -57.94 19.14
C ARG A 102 27.64 -58.05 19.51
N ILE A 103 28.34 -56.92 19.66
CA ILE A 103 29.75 -56.91 20.09
C ILE A 103 29.89 -57.52 21.48
N ALA A 104 29.06 -57.09 22.43
CA ALA A 104 29.06 -57.64 23.78
C ALA A 104 28.78 -59.15 23.80
N LYS A 105 27.82 -59.62 22.97
CA LYS A 105 27.51 -61.06 22.84
C LYS A 105 28.64 -61.89 22.26
N VAL A 106 29.42 -61.32 21.33
CA VAL A 106 30.59 -62.03 20.77
C VAL A 106 31.70 -62.15 21.81
N ALA A 107 31.82 -61.18 22.73
CA ALA A 107 32.82 -61.18 23.79
C ALA A 107 32.42 -62.07 25.00
N ASP A 108 31.22 -61.88 25.55
CA ASP A 108 30.79 -62.52 26.81
C ASP A 108 29.75 -63.64 26.65
N GLY A 109 29.26 -63.87 25.43
CA GLY A 109 28.23 -64.89 25.12
C GLY A 109 26.79 -64.38 25.15
N GLU A 110 25.81 -65.28 25.07
CA GLU A 110 24.40 -64.92 24.77
C GLU A 110 23.73 -64.04 25.85
N ASN A 111 24.19 -64.12 27.10
CA ASN A 111 23.68 -63.35 28.24
C ASN A 111 24.49 -62.05 28.51
N ALA A 112 25.30 -61.60 27.55
CA ALA A 112 26.15 -60.42 27.70
C ALA A 112 25.35 -59.16 28.03
N ASN A 113 25.87 -58.35 28.95
CA ASN A 113 25.31 -57.05 29.30
C ASN A 113 26.19 -55.94 28.73
N VAL A 114 25.66 -55.13 27.83
CA VAL A 114 26.38 -53.98 27.22
C VAL A 114 26.89 -52.99 28.27
N ASN A 115 26.22 -52.89 29.42
CA ASN A 115 26.59 -51.96 30.48
C ASN A 115 27.61 -52.55 31.46
N SER A 116 27.93 -53.84 31.36
CA SER A 116 28.88 -54.52 32.26
C SER A 116 29.47 -55.69 31.50
N ILE A 117 30.53 -55.39 30.74
CA ILE A 117 31.23 -56.35 29.89
C ILE A 117 32.36 -56.97 30.71
N GLU A 118 32.49 -58.30 30.68
CA GLU A 118 33.55 -59.02 31.42
C GLU A 118 34.85 -59.04 30.63
N HIS A 119 34.81 -59.41 29.34
CA HIS A 119 35.97 -59.46 28.45
C HIS A 119 36.21 -58.12 27.74
N LYS A 120 36.45 -57.06 28.54
CA LYS A 120 36.62 -55.67 28.06
C LYS A 120 37.82 -55.48 27.14
N ASP A 121 38.85 -56.31 27.31
CA ASP A 121 40.13 -56.29 26.60
C ASP A 121 40.12 -57.06 25.27
N ASP A 122 39.04 -57.79 24.96
CA ASP A 122 38.90 -58.56 23.71
C ASP A 122 39.05 -57.63 22.48
N LEU A 123 40.01 -57.95 21.61
CA LEU A 123 40.34 -57.20 20.40
C LEU A 123 39.64 -57.73 19.14
N GLU A 124 39.09 -58.94 19.20
CA GLU A 124 38.51 -59.66 18.07
C GLU A 124 37.00 -59.43 17.94
N ALA A 125 36.27 -59.31 19.05
CA ALA A 125 34.81 -59.22 19.05
C ALA A 125 34.29 -58.01 18.23
N ALA A 126 34.88 -56.83 18.43
CA ALA A 126 34.54 -55.63 17.66
C ALA A 126 34.89 -55.80 16.17
N SER A 127 36.10 -56.30 15.88
CA SER A 127 36.58 -56.56 14.52
C SER A 127 35.68 -57.56 13.79
N ARG A 128 35.21 -58.61 14.46
CA ARG A 128 34.35 -59.66 13.88
C ARG A 128 32.97 -59.14 13.51
N VAL A 129 32.36 -58.30 14.36
CA VAL A 129 31.03 -57.74 14.07
C VAL A 129 31.10 -56.65 13.00
N MET A 130 32.12 -55.79 13.07
CA MET A 130 32.18 -54.59 12.22
C MET A 130 32.90 -54.82 10.89
N LEU A 131 33.92 -55.68 10.85
CA LEU A 131 34.84 -55.83 9.71
C LEU A 131 34.82 -57.21 9.05
N SER A 132 33.95 -58.13 9.49
CA SER A 132 33.81 -59.46 8.84
C SER A 132 33.58 -59.33 7.33
N PRO A 133 34.32 -60.08 6.48
CA PRO A 133 34.16 -60.00 5.02
C PRO A 133 32.76 -60.35 4.51
N VAL A 134 32.01 -61.17 5.26
CA VAL A 134 30.68 -61.67 4.87
C VAL A 134 29.55 -60.90 5.57
N SER A 135 29.74 -60.53 6.83
CA SER A 135 28.69 -59.99 7.69
C SER A 135 29.05 -58.67 8.38
N GLY A 136 30.14 -58.01 7.96
CA GLY A 136 30.63 -56.78 8.58
C GLY A 136 29.62 -55.65 8.49
N GLU A 137 29.21 -55.12 9.63
CA GLU A 137 28.21 -54.04 9.70
C GLU A 137 28.83 -52.64 9.61
N GLY A 138 30.16 -52.51 9.67
CA GLY A 138 30.85 -51.22 9.70
C GLY A 138 30.61 -50.35 8.45
N LYS A 139 30.64 -50.95 7.25
CA LYS A 139 30.33 -50.25 6.00
C LYS A 139 28.90 -49.73 5.94
N LYS A 140 27.95 -50.54 6.43
CA LYS A 140 26.53 -50.16 6.48
C LYS A 140 26.31 -49.06 7.51
N LEU A 141 26.91 -49.17 8.70
CA LEU A 141 26.86 -48.12 9.71
C LEU A 141 27.35 -46.78 9.15
N ARG A 142 28.50 -46.79 8.46
CA ARG A 142 29.02 -45.59 7.80
C ARG A 142 28.03 -44.99 6.80
N ALA A 143 27.46 -45.83 5.93
CA ALA A 143 26.50 -45.39 4.93
C ALA A 143 25.21 -44.81 5.55
N GLU A 144 24.70 -45.42 6.63
CA GLU A 144 23.53 -44.92 7.35
C GLU A 144 23.82 -43.59 8.07
N ILE A 145 25.01 -43.43 8.67
CA ILE A 145 25.44 -42.15 9.26
C ILE A 145 25.59 -41.08 8.18
N ASP A 146 26.17 -41.39 7.03
CA ASP A 146 26.32 -40.46 5.92
C ASP A 146 24.97 -40.00 5.36
N LYS A 147 24.06 -40.95 5.16
CA LYS A 147 22.69 -40.67 4.71
C LYS A 147 21.95 -39.80 5.72
N TYR A 148 22.06 -40.13 7.01
CA TYR A 148 21.46 -39.34 8.09
C TYR A 148 22.03 -37.93 8.14
N ARG A 149 23.36 -37.78 8.06
CA ARG A 149 24.04 -36.48 8.06
C ARG A 149 23.57 -35.57 6.93
N ILE A 150 23.59 -36.06 5.68
CA ILE A 150 23.18 -35.28 4.50
C ILE A 150 21.71 -34.88 4.62
N TRP A 151 20.87 -35.80 5.06
CA TRP A 151 19.44 -35.54 5.21
C TRP A 151 19.15 -34.53 6.32
N MET A 152 19.82 -34.63 7.48
CA MET A 152 19.70 -33.68 8.59
C MET A 152 20.21 -32.28 8.21
N GLY A 153 21.29 -32.19 7.44
CA GLY A 153 21.80 -30.93 6.91
C GLY A 153 20.81 -30.19 6.00
N GLY A 154 19.92 -30.91 5.33
CA GLY A 154 18.87 -30.33 4.49
C GLY A 154 17.77 -29.56 5.25
N PHE A 155 17.67 -29.71 6.57
CA PHE A 155 16.68 -29.02 7.40
C PHE A 155 17.19 -27.71 8.03
N ILE A 156 18.47 -27.37 7.84
CA ILE A 156 19.09 -26.18 8.41
C ILE A 156 19.51 -25.24 7.28
N GLU A 157 18.94 -24.04 7.25
CA GLU A 157 19.26 -23.01 6.24
C GLU A 157 20.60 -22.30 6.53
N ASP A 158 20.99 -22.21 7.80
CA ASP A 158 22.21 -21.56 8.25
C ASP A 158 23.43 -22.44 7.98
N SER A 159 24.24 -22.04 6.99
CA SER A 159 25.42 -22.79 6.53
C SER A 159 26.47 -23.01 7.63
N ALA A 160 26.58 -22.11 8.62
CA ALA A 160 27.52 -22.29 9.73
C ALA A 160 27.03 -23.39 10.69
N LYS A 161 25.73 -23.41 11.00
CA LYS A 161 25.13 -24.46 11.85
C LYS A 161 25.14 -25.82 11.15
N THR A 162 24.85 -25.85 9.85
CA THR A 162 24.94 -27.07 9.04
C THR A 162 26.36 -27.64 9.06
N ALA A 163 27.39 -26.80 8.90
CA ALA A 163 28.79 -27.24 8.95
C ALA A 163 29.17 -27.86 10.31
N VAL A 164 28.67 -27.32 11.42
CA VAL A 164 28.91 -27.87 12.77
C VAL A 164 28.23 -29.24 12.92
N LEU A 165 26.98 -29.38 12.47
CA LEU A 165 26.25 -30.66 12.51
C LEU A 165 26.95 -31.71 11.65
N GLU A 166 27.35 -31.35 10.43
CA GLU A 166 28.05 -32.25 9.51
C GLU A 166 29.43 -32.67 10.03
N ALA A 167 30.13 -31.79 10.75
CA ALA A 167 31.40 -32.09 11.38
C ALA A 167 31.24 -33.11 12.52
N ASN A 168 30.20 -32.96 13.36
CA ASN A 168 29.92 -33.88 14.47
C ASN A 168 29.58 -35.29 14.00
N LEU A 169 28.90 -35.41 12.85
CA LEU A 169 28.53 -36.69 12.22
C LEU A 169 29.51 -37.13 11.13
N SER A 170 30.72 -36.58 11.08
CA SER A 170 31.66 -36.86 10.01
C SER A 170 32.17 -38.31 10.07
N THR A 171 32.08 -38.99 8.93
CA THR A 171 32.59 -40.35 8.70
C THR A 171 33.95 -40.35 7.99
N THR A 172 34.64 -39.20 7.96
CA THR A 172 35.97 -39.10 7.38
C THR A 172 36.98 -39.90 8.21
N PRO A 173 37.80 -40.78 7.62
CA PRO A 173 38.80 -41.54 8.35
C PRO A 173 39.77 -40.60 9.10
N PRO A 174 40.11 -40.89 10.37
CA PRO A 174 41.11 -40.10 11.09
C PRO A 174 42.48 -40.28 10.43
N HIS A 175 43.07 -39.19 9.93
CA HIS A 175 44.37 -39.23 9.28
C HIS A 175 45.49 -39.15 10.32
N LYS A 176 46.38 -40.15 10.36
CA LYS A 176 47.67 -40.06 11.05
C LYS A 176 48.78 -39.99 10.01
N ALA A 177 49.74 -39.08 10.21
CA ALA A 177 50.90 -38.96 9.33
C ALA A 177 51.67 -40.30 9.28
N GLY A 178 51.69 -40.95 8.10
CA GLY A 178 52.44 -42.18 7.84
C GLY A 178 51.62 -43.46 7.60
N ILE A 179 50.30 -43.47 7.79
CA ILE A 179 49.43 -44.64 7.53
C ILE A 179 48.19 -44.16 6.75
N ASN A 180 48.23 -44.27 5.42
CA ASN A 180 47.36 -43.50 4.52
C ASN A 180 46.30 -44.33 3.75
N THR A 181 45.90 -45.52 4.22
CA THR A 181 45.02 -46.41 3.42
C THR A 181 43.89 -47.11 4.17
N ARG A 182 43.60 -46.78 5.44
CA ARG A 182 42.50 -47.43 6.19
C ARG A 182 41.15 -46.77 5.92
N THR A 183 40.11 -47.58 5.74
CA THR A 183 38.71 -47.12 5.73
C THR A 183 38.28 -46.64 7.12
N TRP A 184 37.20 -45.87 7.21
CA TRP A 184 36.73 -45.31 8.50
C TRP A 184 36.38 -46.42 9.50
N GLU A 185 35.72 -47.47 9.03
CA GLU A 185 35.37 -48.63 9.86
C GLU A 185 36.62 -49.40 10.33
N GLU A 186 37.63 -49.59 9.48
CA GLU A 186 38.90 -50.24 9.87
C GLU A 186 39.64 -49.39 10.90
N ALA A 187 39.70 -48.08 10.70
CA ALA A 187 40.39 -47.17 11.62
C ALA A 187 39.76 -47.14 13.03
N LEU A 188 38.46 -47.41 13.14
CA LEU A 188 37.71 -47.34 14.40
C LEU A 188 37.46 -48.69 15.07
N PHE A 189 37.52 -49.80 14.36
CA PHE A 189 37.13 -51.11 14.90
C PHE A 189 38.18 -52.22 14.73
N GLU A 190 39.27 -51.98 13.99
CA GLU A 190 40.34 -52.97 13.83
C GLU A 190 41.25 -53.00 15.07
N ASN A 191 41.41 -54.19 15.67
CA ASN A 191 42.24 -54.41 16.87
C ASN A 191 41.90 -53.45 18.03
N MET A 192 40.62 -53.09 18.16
CA MET A 192 40.14 -52.25 19.26
C MET A 192 39.52 -53.10 20.36
N PRO A 193 39.87 -52.84 21.64
CA PRO A 193 39.19 -53.45 22.78
C PRO A 193 37.69 -53.21 22.72
N VAL A 194 36.89 -54.19 23.15
CA VAL A 194 35.43 -54.08 23.22
C VAL A 194 35.00 -52.85 24.01
N ALA A 195 35.64 -52.55 25.14
CA ALA A 195 35.31 -51.35 25.93
C ALA A 195 35.46 -50.06 25.10
N ALA A 196 36.51 -49.94 24.30
CA ALA A 196 36.73 -48.77 23.45
C ALA A 196 35.72 -48.72 22.28
N ALA A 197 35.44 -49.86 21.64
CA ALA A 197 34.49 -49.94 20.54
C ALA A 197 33.06 -49.58 20.98
N VAL A 198 32.62 -50.08 22.14
CA VAL A 198 31.32 -49.76 22.74
C VAL A 198 31.24 -48.28 23.10
N THR A 199 32.30 -47.70 23.70
CA THR A 199 32.35 -46.26 24.01
C THR A 199 32.28 -45.39 22.76
N LEU A 200 32.94 -45.78 21.66
CA LEU A 200 32.84 -45.08 20.37
C LEU A 200 31.41 -45.12 19.80
N LEU A 201 30.75 -46.27 19.86
CA LEU A 201 29.35 -46.40 19.44
C LEU A 201 28.41 -45.57 20.34
N THR A 202 28.66 -45.51 21.65
CA THR A 202 27.93 -44.61 22.56
C THR A 202 28.16 -43.14 22.22
N LYS A 203 29.39 -42.76 21.83
CA LYS A 203 29.69 -41.40 21.35
C LYS A 203 28.84 -41.08 20.11
N MET A 204 28.77 -41.99 19.12
CA MET A 204 27.94 -41.81 17.93
C MET A 204 26.45 -41.67 18.27
N GLN A 205 25.94 -42.47 19.23
CA GLN A 205 24.58 -42.32 19.74
C GLN A 205 24.34 -40.92 20.35
N SER A 206 25.33 -40.37 21.06
CA SER A 206 25.26 -39.01 21.59
C SER A 206 25.22 -37.96 20.48
N ASP A 207 26.03 -38.11 19.42
CA ASP A 207 26.02 -37.20 18.27
C ASP A 207 24.67 -37.21 17.55
N VAL A 208 24.05 -38.39 17.39
CA VAL A 208 22.73 -38.53 16.78
C VAL A 208 21.67 -37.76 17.57
N ARG A 209 21.67 -37.88 18.91
CA ARG A 209 20.74 -37.13 19.78
C ARG A 209 21.01 -35.64 19.80
N TYR A 210 22.27 -35.23 19.73
CA TYR A 210 22.62 -33.83 19.62
C TYR A 210 22.12 -33.23 18.29
N ALA A 211 22.37 -33.91 17.17
CA ALA A 211 21.91 -33.48 15.85
C ALA A 211 20.38 -33.43 15.74
N GLU A 212 19.67 -34.41 16.33
CA GLU A 212 18.21 -34.39 16.46
C GLU A 212 17.74 -33.11 17.17
N GLY A 213 18.34 -32.76 18.30
CA GLY A 213 17.97 -31.59 19.09
C GLY A 213 18.19 -30.26 18.38
N GLU A 214 19.29 -30.11 17.64
CA GLU A 214 19.58 -28.90 16.85
C GLU A 214 18.58 -28.74 15.70
N VAL A 215 18.28 -29.82 14.97
CA VAL A 215 17.28 -29.77 13.90
C VAL A 215 15.88 -29.50 14.44
N LEU A 216 15.46 -30.18 15.52
CA LEU A 216 14.15 -29.94 16.14
C LEU A 216 14.01 -28.50 16.64
N SER A 217 15.06 -27.94 17.25
CA SER A 217 15.08 -26.56 17.70
C SER A 217 15.02 -25.59 16.52
N ASN A 218 15.70 -25.89 15.41
CA ASN A 218 15.63 -25.08 14.19
C ASN A 218 14.22 -25.09 13.59
N LEU A 219 13.60 -26.28 13.46
CA LEU A 219 12.23 -26.42 12.98
C LEU A 219 11.24 -25.67 13.88
N LEU A 220 11.43 -25.70 15.20
CA LEU A 220 10.60 -24.96 16.15
C LEU A 220 10.75 -23.44 15.98
N ASN A 221 11.97 -22.94 15.87
CA ASN A 221 12.22 -21.51 15.61
C ASN A 221 11.59 -21.06 14.28
N SER A 222 11.58 -21.91 13.25
CA SER A 222 10.91 -21.61 11.97
C SER A 222 9.37 -21.45 12.11
N VAL A 223 8.77 -22.03 13.15
CA VAL A 223 7.35 -21.86 13.50
C VAL A 223 7.10 -20.56 14.26
N ASP A 224 7.97 -20.23 15.22
CA ASP A 224 7.84 -19.11 16.18
C ASP A 224 8.17 -17.72 15.59
N VAL A 225 9.02 -17.64 14.56
CA VAL A 225 9.33 -16.39 13.81
C VAL A 225 8.08 -15.77 13.12
N GLY A 226 6.89 -16.36 13.28
CA GLY A 226 5.67 -16.02 12.55
C GLY A 226 4.47 -15.53 13.37
N ASP A 227 4.64 -14.82 14.49
CA ASP A 227 3.48 -14.24 15.18
C ASP A 227 2.87 -13.02 14.43
N TYR A 228 3.69 -12.37 13.60
CA TYR A 228 3.24 -11.48 12.52
C TYR A 228 4.05 -11.78 11.26
N ARG A 229 3.58 -12.68 10.40
CA ARG A 229 4.23 -12.89 9.10
C ARG A 229 3.92 -11.70 8.19
N VAL A 230 4.81 -10.73 8.21
CA VAL A 230 4.94 -9.73 7.16
C VAL A 230 5.34 -10.46 5.88
N ASN A 231 4.36 -10.82 5.06
CA ASN A 231 4.60 -11.46 3.76
C ASN A 231 4.61 -10.46 2.62
N GLN A 232 4.10 -9.25 2.85
CA GLN A 232 4.13 -8.16 1.89
C GLN A 232 4.62 -6.89 2.57
N ILE A 233 5.81 -6.45 2.16
CA ILE A 233 6.35 -5.13 2.50
C ILE A 233 6.16 -4.25 1.29
N THR A 234 5.39 -3.18 1.46
CA THR A 234 5.15 -2.20 0.39
C THR A 234 5.47 -0.81 0.90
N ALA A 235 6.16 0.00 0.09
CA ALA A 235 6.30 1.42 0.38
C ALA A 235 5.01 2.13 -0.05
N GLN A 236 4.43 2.92 0.86
CA GLN A 236 3.24 3.71 0.62
C GLN A 236 3.54 5.19 0.80
N VAL A 237 2.96 6.00 -0.06
CA VAL A 237 3.04 7.47 0.01
C VAL A 237 1.69 7.97 0.48
N ILE A 238 1.66 8.63 1.63
CA ILE A 238 0.47 9.22 2.25
C ILE A 238 0.57 10.74 2.08
N PRO A 239 -0.01 11.32 1.00
CA PRO A 239 -0.02 12.76 0.80
C PRO A 239 -0.98 13.47 1.77
N GLU A 240 -0.63 14.68 2.19
CA GLU A 240 -1.60 15.58 2.86
C GLU A 240 -2.72 16.00 1.90
N SER A 241 -2.37 16.24 0.63
CA SER A 241 -3.33 16.47 -0.47
C SER A 241 -2.80 15.88 -1.77
N GLN A 242 -3.62 15.13 -2.49
CA GLN A 242 -3.28 14.62 -3.82
C GLN A 242 -3.33 15.69 -4.91
N ILE A 243 -4.03 16.81 -4.66
CA ILE A 243 -4.17 17.93 -5.61
C ILE A 243 -3.46 19.15 -5.03
N VAL A 244 -2.48 19.67 -5.76
CA VAL A 244 -1.74 20.88 -5.39
C VAL A 244 -1.75 21.90 -6.52
N MET A 245 -1.79 23.17 -6.16
CA MET A 245 -1.68 24.26 -7.12
C MET A 245 -0.22 24.55 -7.48
N ARG A 246 0.00 25.09 -8.68
CA ARG A 246 1.34 25.47 -9.15
C ARG A 246 1.95 26.50 -8.19
N GLY A 247 3.13 26.19 -7.64
CA GLY A 247 3.84 27.03 -6.67
C GLY A 247 3.59 26.68 -5.20
N SER A 248 2.62 25.80 -4.91
CA SER A 248 2.43 25.22 -3.57
C SER A 248 3.41 24.07 -3.32
N GLN A 249 3.77 23.85 -2.05
CA GLN A 249 4.60 22.72 -1.65
C GLN A 249 3.75 21.45 -1.55
N TYR A 250 4.19 20.38 -2.21
CA TYR A 250 3.63 19.04 -2.02
C TYR A 250 4.27 18.38 -0.80
N LYS A 251 3.45 17.92 0.15
CA LYS A 251 3.87 17.23 1.37
C LYS A 251 3.25 15.84 1.42
N ALA A 252 4.08 14.83 1.67
CA ALA A 252 3.65 13.46 1.82
C ALA A 252 4.56 12.71 2.79
N ASN A 253 3.96 11.86 3.62
CA ASN A 253 4.68 10.92 4.47
C ASN A 253 4.92 9.63 3.69
N ILE A 254 6.18 9.20 3.62
CA ILE A 254 6.55 7.93 2.98
C ILE A 254 6.74 6.91 4.09
N VAL A 255 5.91 5.87 4.11
CA VAL A 255 5.90 4.85 5.14
C VAL A 255 6.07 3.46 4.53
N LEU A 256 6.76 2.57 5.24
CA LEU A 256 6.74 1.15 4.91
C LEU A 256 5.52 0.51 5.57
N SER A 257 4.69 -0.12 4.75
CA SER A 257 3.55 -0.92 5.19
C SER A 257 3.92 -2.39 5.12
N ALA A 258 3.98 -3.00 6.29
CA ALA A 258 4.19 -4.42 6.48
C ALA A 258 2.82 -5.07 6.74
N VAL A 259 2.29 -5.80 5.76
CA VAL A 259 0.96 -6.44 5.86
C VAL A 259 1.10 -7.96 5.80
N ASP A 260 0.22 -8.64 6.53
CA ASP A 260 0.04 -10.09 6.41
C ASP A 260 -1.12 -10.39 5.46
N SER A 261 -0.82 -11.01 4.32
CA SER A 261 -1.78 -11.48 3.32
C SER A 261 -2.65 -12.67 3.79
N THR A 262 -2.31 -13.33 4.90
CA THR A 262 -2.98 -14.55 5.38
C THR A 262 -3.96 -14.28 6.53
N LYS A 263 -3.58 -13.44 7.50
CA LYS A 263 -4.50 -12.96 8.55
C LYS A 263 -5.16 -11.65 8.13
N ARG A 264 -6.48 -11.69 7.95
CA ARG A 264 -7.29 -10.51 7.56
C ARG A 264 -7.98 -9.94 8.80
N PRO A 265 -7.69 -8.69 9.19
CA PRO A 265 -8.34 -8.09 10.34
C PRO A 265 -9.78 -7.69 10.03
N THR A 266 -10.59 -7.55 11.08
CA THR A 266 -11.92 -6.96 10.99
C THR A 266 -11.78 -5.45 11.02
N ILE A 267 -12.35 -4.75 10.03
CA ILE A 267 -12.19 -3.30 9.88
C ILE A 267 -13.55 -2.64 10.04
N TYR A 268 -13.63 -1.68 10.96
CA TYR A 268 -14.80 -0.85 11.15
C TYR A 268 -14.53 0.57 10.65
N VAL A 269 -15.37 1.07 9.76
CA VAL A 269 -15.30 2.43 9.21
C VAL A 269 -16.63 3.13 9.45
N ASN A 270 -16.59 4.31 10.07
CA ASN A 270 -17.76 5.15 10.38
C ASN A 270 -18.90 4.36 11.08
N GLY A 271 -18.53 3.44 11.98
CA GLY A 271 -19.46 2.63 12.77
C GLY A 271 -20.05 1.40 12.06
N LYS A 272 -19.61 1.08 10.82
CA LYS A 272 -20.01 -0.12 10.09
C LYS A 272 -18.82 -1.02 9.82
N GLU A 273 -19.03 -2.33 9.94
CA GLU A 273 -18.05 -3.33 9.55
C GLU A 273 -17.90 -3.36 8.01
N LEU A 274 -16.66 -3.36 7.55
CA LEU A 274 -16.35 -3.51 6.13
C LEU A 274 -16.51 -4.98 5.73
N PRO A 275 -17.27 -5.30 4.65
CA PRO A 275 -17.38 -6.67 4.16
C PRO A 275 -16.01 -7.30 3.89
N TYR A 276 -15.85 -8.56 4.31
CA TYR A 276 -14.60 -9.32 4.14
C TYR A 276 -14.13 -9.39 2.67
N GLU A 277 -15.08 -9.43 1.72
CA GLU A 277 -14.84 -9.51 0.29
C GLU A 277 -14.08 -8.30 -0.28
N ASN A 278 -14.21 -7.13 0.37
CA ASN A 278 -13.59 -5.89 -0.09
C ASN A 278 -12.08 -5.84 0.18
N LYS A 279 -11.50 -6.84 0.86
CA LYS A 279 -10.05 -6.95 1.12
C LYS A 279 -9.45 -5.67 1.72
N GLY A 280 -10.18 -5.00 2.62
CA GLY A 280 -9.75 -3.75 3.25
C GLY A 280 -9.94 -2.48 2.41
N VAL A 281 -10.63 -2.56 1.26
CA VAL A 281 -10.94 -1.40 0.42
C VAL A 281 -12.25 -0.76 0.88
N PHE A 282 -12.19 0.48 1.35
CA PHE A 282 -13.36 1.30 1.64
C PHE A 282 -13.79 2.06 0.38
N THR A 283 -15.08 1.99 0.04
CA THR A 283 -15.66 2.72 -1.11
C THR A 283 -16.95 3.39 -0.68
N VAL A 284 -17.11 4.67 -1.02
CA VAL A 284 -18.30 5.47 -0.68
C VAL A 284 -18.68 6.36 -1.86
N ASN A 285 -19.99 6.51 -2.10
CA ASN A 285 -20.51 7.42 -3.11
C ASN A 285 -20.52 8.86 -2.58
N THR A 286 -20.01 9.80 -3.36
CA THR A 286 -19.83 11.20 -2.96
C THR A 286 -20.89 12.10 -3.59
N GLY A 287 -21.99 12.35 -2.87
CA GLY A 287 -23.15 13.08 -3.40
C GLY A 287 -23.11 14.61 -3.25
N ALA A 288 -22.31 15.14 -2.33
CA ALA A 288 -22.23 16.58 -2.05
C ALA A 288 -20.77 17.03 -1.92
N ALA A 289 -20.48 18.27 -2.31
CA ALA A 289 -19.16 18.87 -2.12
C ALA A 289 -18.91 19.19 -0.64
N GLY A 290 -17.68 18.98 -0.18
CA GLY A 290 -17.28 19.20 1.21
C GLY A 290 -16.12 18.32 1.67
N THR A 291 -15.75 18.48 2.95
CA THR A 291 -14.79 17.62 3.64
C THR A 291 -15.54 16.59 4.46
N PHE A 292 -15.18 15.32 4.30
CA PHE A 292 -15.84 14.21 4.97
C PHE A 292 -14.83 13.41 5.79
N PRO A 293 -15.10 13.20 7.10
CA PRO A 293 -14.21 12.42 7.95
C PRO A 293 -14.34 10.92 7.66
N ILE A 294 -13.22 10.23 7.80
CA ILE A 294 -13.11 8.77 7.84
C ILE A 294 -12.54 8.42 9.21
N LYS A 295 -13.38 7.90 10.10
CA LYS A 295 -12.96 7.43 11.43
C LYS A 295 -13.29 5.97 11.57
N GLY A 296 -12.40 5.22 12.21
CA GLY A 296 -12.61 3.79 12.35
C GLY A 296 -11.55 3.14 13.20
N TYR A 297 -11.59 1.81 13.22
CA TYR A 297 -10.60 1.01 13.89
C TYR A 297 -10.44 -0.35 13.23
N ILE A 298 -9.27 -0.93 13.43
CA ILE A 298 -8.90 -2.26 12.96
C ILE A 298 -8.76 -3.15 14.18
N GLU A 299 -9.44 -4.30 14.16
CA GLU A 299 -9.35 -5.34 15.17
C GLU A 299 -8.64 -6.57 14.59
N MET A 300 -7.63 -7.04 15.32
CA MET A 300 -6.87 -8.23 14.96
C MET A 300 -6.77 -9.17 16.17
N PRO A 301 -7.20 -10.44 16.05
CA PRO A 301 -6.96 -11.42 17.09
C PRO A 301 -5.47 -11.79 17.13
N ASN A 302 -4.88 -11.65 18.30
CA ASN A 302 -3.55 -12.12 18.62
C ASN A 302 -3.53 -13.65 18.75
N SER A 303 -2.34 -14.23 18.70
CA SER A 303 -2.08 -15.66 18.94
C SER A 303 -2.55 -16.14 20.31
N ASP A 304 -2.50 -15.27 21.32
CA ASP A 304 -2.96 -15.52 22.69
C ASP A 304 -4.49 -15.42 22.89
N GLY A 305 -5.25 -15.15 21.83
CA GLY A 305 -6.70 -14.97 21.87
C GLY A 305 -7.17 -13.57 22.32
N SER A 306 -6.26 -12.66 22.67
CA SER A 306 -6.58 -11.25 22.93
C SER A 306 -6.81 -10.49 21.61
N ILE A 307 -7.59 -9.41 21.63
CA ILE A 307 -7.86 -8.60 20.43
C ILE A 307 -7.03 -7.32 20.50
N MET A 308 -6.10 -7.15 19.55
CA MET A 308 -5.42 -5.88 19.35
C MET A 308 -6.31 -4.95 18.51
N ARG A 309 -6.60 -3.77 19.07
CA ARG A 309 -7.34 -2.70 18.38
C ARG A 309 -6.44 -1.52 18.06
N ARG A 310 -6.56 -0.98 16.84
CA ARG A 310 -5.89 0.25 16.39
C ARG A 310 -6.90 1.18 15.73
N ASP A 311 -7.11 2.34 16.35
CA ASP A 311 -7.97 3.38 15.80
C ASP A 311 -7.24 4.15 14.68
N PHE A 312 -8.00 4.62 13.69
CA PHE A 312 -7.51 5.49 12.63
C PHE A 312 -8.49 6.63 12.36
N GLU A 313 -7.95 7.77 11.97
CA GLU A 313 -8.69 8.97 11.60
C GLU A 313 -8.04 9.61 10.37
N SER A 314 -8.86 9.94 9.39
CA SER A 314 -8.48 10.62 8.15
C SER A 314 -9.68 11.41 7.62
N GLU A 315 -9.51 12.10 6.49
CA GLU A 315 -10.57 12.84 5.81
C GLU A 315 -10.39 12.77 4.29
N TYR A 316 -11.48 12.92 3.54
CA TYR A 316 -11.45 13.06 2.09
C TYR A 316 -12.26 14.28 1.65
N PHE A 317 -11.85 14.88 0.53
CA PHE A 317 -12.44 16.09 -0.02
C PHE A 317 -13.21 15.76 -1.30
N VAL A 318 -14.45 16.25 -1.39
CA VAL A 318 -15.28 16.15 -2.59
C VAL A 318 -15.44 17.57 -3.15
N THR A 319 -15.03 17.76 -4.39
CA THR A 319 -15.18 19.03 -5.10
C THR A 319 -16.23 18.91 -6.19
N GLU A 320 -16.91 20.01 -6.48
CA GLU A 320 -17.79 20.07 -7.65
C GLU A 320 -16.95 19.99 -8.93
N PRO A 321 -17.41 19.24 -9.96
CA PRO A 321 -16.76 19.26 -11.26
C PRO A 321 -16.87 20.67 -11.83
N THR A 322 -15.72 21.32 -12.05
CA THR A 322 -15.66 22.67 -12.62
C THR A 322 -15.02 22.61 -14.00
N ALA A 323 -15.71 23.16 -14.99
CA ALA A 323 -15.19 23.36 -16.34
C ALA A 323 -15.53 24.78 -16.80
N THR A 324 -14.51 25.54 -17.19
CA THR A 324 -14.71 26.90 -17.70
C THR A 324 -14.97 26.83 -19.20
N VAL A 325 -16.23 26.92 -19.60
CA VAL A 325 -16.62 27.10 -21.01
C VAL A 325 -16.94 28.57 -21.21
N ALA A 326 -15.99 29.33 -21.74
CA ALA A 326 -16.14 30.77 -21.96
C ALA A 326 -15.97 31.11 -23.46
N PRO A 327 -17.00 31.62 -24.15
CA PRO A 327 -16.87 32.12 -25.51
C PRO A 327 -15.91 33.33 -25.55
N THR A 328 -14.87 33.25 -26.38
CA THR A 328 -13.79 34.25 -26.44
C THR A 328 -14.25 35.65 -26.83
N LEU A 329 -15.32 35.75 -27.63
CA LEU A 329 -15.90 37.03 -28.06
C LEU A 329 -16.79 37.71 -26.99
N MET A 330 -17.16 37.00 -25.93
CA MET A 330 -18.07 37.50 -24.88
C MET A 330 -17.34 38.16 -23.71
N ASN A 331 -16.02 38.38 -23.78
CA ASN A 331 -15.24 39.12 -22.79
C ASN A 331 -15.49 40.65 -22.88
N VAL A 332 -16.76 41.06 -22.82
CA VAL A 332 -17.21 42.44 -22.96
C VAL A 332 -18.01 42.84 -21.72
N LEU A 333 -17.72 44.02 -21.18
CA LEU A 333 -18.53 44.65 -20.13
C LEU A 333 -19.12 45.95 -20.68
N TYR A 334 -20.39 46.21 -20.37
CA TYR A 334 -21.08 47.43 -20.77
C TYR A 334 -20.98 48.50 -19.66
N ALA A 335 -20.54 49.69 -20.04
CA ALA A 335 -20.54 50.85 -19.13
C ALA A 335 -21.97 51.33 -18.84
N GLY A 336 -22.19 51.85 -17.64
CA GLY A 336 -23.49 52.40 -17.20
C GLY A 336 -24.47 51.39 -16.59
N ILE A 337 -24.21 50.08 -16.69
CA ILE A 337 -25.05 49.03 -16.07
C ILE A 337 -24.23 48.10 -15.17
N ALA A 338 -24.92 47.35 -14.31
CA ALA A 338 -24.31 46.23 -13.59
C ALA A 338 -24.17 45.03 -14.53
N ASN A 339 -22.95 44.55 -14.70
CA ASN A 339 -22.67 43.34 -15.48
C ASN A 339 -22.54 42.17 -14.50
N PRO A 340 -23.53 41.27 -14.40
CA PRO A 340 -23.46 40.14 -13.50
C PRO A 340 -22.44 39.11 -14.01
N MET A 341 -21.65 38.55 -13.10
CA MET A 341 -20.67 37.51 -13.41
C MET A 341 -20.45 36.56 -12.25
N ARG A 342 -20.04 35.33 -12.57
CA ARG A 342 -19.66 34.31 -11.58
C ARG A 342 -18.16 34.10 -11.62
N ILE A 343 -17.53 34.21 -10.46
CA ILE A 343 -16.10 33.94 -10.28
C ILE A 343 -16.00 32.74 -9.33
N ALA A 344 -15.45 31.65 -9.84
CA ALA A 344 -15.20 30.43 -9.08
C ALA A 344 -13.74 30.01 -9.26
N VAL A 345 -13.11 29.61 -8.16
CA VAL A 345 -11.77 29.05 -8.15
C VAL A 345 -11.90 27.59 -7.73
N PRO A 346 -11.52 26.63 -8.58
CA PRO A 346 -11.61 25.21 -8.25
C PRO A 346 -10.88 24.90 -6.94
N GLY A 347 -11.55 24.18 -6.04
CA GLY A 347 -10.97 23.79 -4.74
C GLY A 347 -10.93 24.89 -3.67
N VAL A 348 -11.47 26.09 -3.93
CA VAL A 348 -11.54 27.17 -2.94
C VAL A 348 -13.01 27.54 -2.66
N PRO A 349 -13.46 27.50 -1.38
CA PRO A 349 -14.80 27.94 -1.03
C PRO A 349 -15.06 29.38 -1.48
N SER A 350 -16.27 29.68 -1.95
CA SER A 350 -16.60 31.00 -2.53
C SER A 350 -16.33 32.17 -1.58
N GLY A 351 -16.45 31.96 -0.26
CA GLY A 351 -16.15 32.95 0.78
C GLY A 351 -14.67 33.33 0.89
N ASN A 352 -13.76 32.46 0.42
CA ASN A 352 -12.32 32.69 0.43
C ASN A 352 -11.79 33.26 -0.90
N VAL A 353 -12.68 33.50 -1.87
CA VAL A 353 -12.36 34.13 -3.15
C VAL A 353 -12.58 35.63 -3.04
N THR A 354 -11.53 36.40 -3.30
CA THR A 354 -11.56 37.86 -3.38
C THR A 354 -11.24 38.29 -4.80
N ALA A 355 -11.97 39.28 -5.33
CA ALA A 355 -11.73 39.77 -6.68
C ALA A 355 -11.70 41.29 -6.67
N THR A 356 -10.80 41.85 -7.48
CA THR A 356 -10.68 43.30 -7.71
C THR A 356 -10.73 43.58 -9.19
N MET A 357 -11.14 44.79 -9.56
CA MET A 357 -11.28 45.20 -10.95
C MET A 357 -10.61 46.55 -11.18
N THR A 358 -9.89 46.69 -12.29
CA THR A 358 -9.43 47.98 -12.79
C THR A 358 -10.50 48.63 -13.66
N ASN A 359 -10.49 49.96 -13.78
CA ASN A 359 -11.46 50.71 -14.60
C ASN A 359 -12.94 50.53 -14.19
N GLY A 360 -13.25 50.63 -12.89
CA GLY A 360 -14.62 50.62 -12.37
C GLY A 360 -14.73 50.07 -10.96
N THR A 361 -15.91 49.54 -10.61
CA THR A 361 -16.14 48.84 -9.34
C THR A 361 -16.60 47.40 -9.56
N LEU A 362 -16.16 46.50 -8.67
CA LEU A 362 -16.59 45.11 -8.62
C LEU A 362 -17.13 44.82 -7.23
N THR A 363 -18.42 44.50 -7.14
CA THR A 363 -19.11 44.30 -5.86
C THR A 363 -19.71 42.91 -5.78
N ARG A 364 -19.68 42.31 -4.59
CA ARG A 364 -20.29 41.00 -4.35
C ARG A 364 -21.81 41.15 -4.24
N SER A 365 -22.54 40.31 -4.96
CA SER A 365 -24.01 40.25 -4.97
C SER A 365 -24.47 38.88 -4.45
N LYS A 366 -25.78 38.67 -4.23
CA LYS A 366 -26.30 37.40 -3.68
C LYS A 366 -25.91 36.19 -4.54
N ASP A 367 -25.95 36.36 -5.86
CA ASP A 367 -25.76 35.28 -6.84
C ASP A 367 -24.40 35.31 -7.56
N GLY A 368 -23.45 36.14 -7.10
CA GLY A 368 -22.13 36.26 -7.72
C GLY A 368 -21.47 37.62 -7.51
N TRP A 369 -21.00 38.21 -8.59
CA TRP A 369 -20.33 39.51 -8.62
C TRP A 369 -20.98 40.42 -9.66
N GLU A 370 -20.98 41.72 -9.41
CA GLU A 370 -21.46 42.74 -10.34
C GLU A 370 -20.31 43.69 -10.68
N ALA A 371 -19.96 43.73 -11.97
CA ALA A 371 -18.95 44.64 -12.50
C ALA A 371 -19.61 45.88 -13.10
N ARG A 372 -19.16 47.06 -12.67
CA ARG A 372 -19.59 48.36 -13.21
C ARG A 372 -18.38 49.12 -13.75
N PRO A 373 -18.08 48.99 -15.05
CA PRO A 373 -16.94 49.68 -15.64
C PRO A 373 -17.23 51.18 -15.80
N SER A 374 -16.19 52.01 -15.69
CA SER A 374 -16.32 53.47 -15.72
C SER A 374 -15.98 54.08 -17.08
N LYS A 375 -14.78 53.84 -17.61
CA LYS A 375 -14.34 54.43 -18.90
C LYS A 375 -14.52 53.46 -20.06
N VAL A 376 -15.30 53.86 -21.06
CA VAL A 376 -15.47 53.14 -22.33
C VAL A 376 -14.17 53.16 -23.14
N GLY A 377 -13.85 52.06 -23.82
CA GLY A 377 -12.67 51.94 -24.69
C GLY A 377 -11.37 51.63 -23.96
N THR A 378 -11.34 51.73 -22.63
CA THR A 378 -10.24 51.22 -21.78
C THR A 378 -10.61 49.84 -21.25
N GLU A 379 -9.68 48.89 -21.30
CA GLU A 379 -9.93 47.54 -20.78
C GLU A 379 -10.11 47.55 -19.25
N ALA A 380 -10.98 46.66 -18.76
CA ALA A 380 -11.16 46.39 -17.34
C ALA A 380 -10.52 45.03 -17.03
N VAL A 381 -9.53 45.02 -16.14
CA VAL A 381 -8.81 43.80 -15.74
C VAL A 381 -9.36 43.36 -14.39
N ILE A 382 -9.88 42.13 -14.34
CA ILE A 382 -10.32 41.51 -13.10
C ILE A 382 -9.21 40.60 -12.61
N THR A 383 -8.72 40.89 -11.40
CA THR A 383 -7.74 40.08 -10.70
C THR A 383 -8.44 39.27 -9.63
N VAL A 384 -8.33 37.95 -9.70
CA VAL A 384 -8.92 37.02 -8.74
C VAL A 384 -7.83 36.51 -7.83
N ASN A 385 -8.01 36.68 -6.52
CA ASN A 385 -7.14 36.16 -5.48
C ASN A 385 -7.93 35.17 -4.62
N ALA A 386 -7.30 34.05 -4.26
CA ALA A 386 -7.89 33.12 -3.31
C ALA A 386 -7.02 32.98 -2.07
N ARG A 387 -7.69 32.97 -0.92
CA ARG A 387 -7.06 32.72 0.37
C ARG A 387 -6.94 31.21 0.58
N MET A 388 -5.70 30.74 0.63
CA MET A 388 -5.35 29.34 0.87
C MET A 388 -5.58 28.95 2.34
N ALA A 389 -5.65 27.64 2.59
CA ALA A 389 -5.75 27.10 3.94
C ALA A 389 -4.57 27.49 4.85
N ASP A 390 -3.40 27.77 4.25
CA ASP A 390 -2.20 28.25 4.95
C ASP A 390 -2.23 29.76 5.28
N GLY A 391 -3.34 30.45 4.97
CA GLY A 391 -3.55 31.87 5.23
C GLY A 391 -2.95 32.81 4.19
N ARG A 392 -2.17 32.32 3.21
CA ARG A 392 -1.61 33.14 2.12
C ARG A 392 -2.69 33.50 1.11
N ASN A 393 -2.59 34.70 0.53
CA ASN A 393 -3.43 35.13 -0.57
C ASN A 393 -2.65 34.96 -1.88
N ILE A 394 -3.14 34.12 -2.79
CA ILE A 394 -2.47 33.82 -4.06
C ILE A 394 -3.31 34.36 -5.21
N GLU A 395 -2.66 35.06 -6.14
CA GLU A 395 -3.28 35.49 -7.39
C GLU A 395 -3.55 34.28 -8.28
N MET A 396 -4.82 34.05 -8.58
CA MET A 396 -5.29 32.89 -9.35
C MET A 396 -5.34 33.18 -10.84
N ALA A 397 -5.87 34.36 -11.19
CA ALA A 397 -6.07 34.73 -12.58
C ALA A 397 -6.17 36.24 -12.74
N LYS A 398 -5.70 36.72 -13.89
CA LYS A 398 -6.00 38.05 -14.44
C LYS A 398 -6.74 37.87 -15.74
N THR A 399 -7.98 38.35 -15.78
CA THR A 399 -8.83 38.29 -16.99
C THR A 399 -9.13 39.69 -17.48
N THR A 400 -8.84 39.95 -18.75
CA THR A 400 -9.06 41.24 -19.38
C THR A 400 -10.40 41.27 -20.10
N PHE A 401 -11.22 42.27 -19.77
CA PHE A 401 -12.50 42.54 -20.40
C PHE A 401 -12.44 43.84 -21.20
N ARG A 402 -13.05 43.82 -22.39
CA ARG A 402 -13.22 45.00 -23.23
C ARG A 402 -14.42 45.80 -22.75
N VAL A 403 -14.25 47.08 -22.44
CA VAL A 403 -15.36 47.95 -22.02
C VAL A 403 -15.98 48.62 -23.23
N ARG A 404 -17.26 48.33 -23.50
CA ARG A 404 -18.04 48.95 -24.58
C ARG A 404 -19.12 49.86 -24.01
N ALA A 405 -19.47 50.89 -24.78
CA ALA A 405 -20.70 51.62 -24.53
C ALA A 405 -21.90 50.70 -24.77
N LEU A 406 -23.03 50.97 -24.12
CA LEU A 406 -24.28 50.31 -24.46
C LEU A 406 -24.58 50.47 -25.96
N PRO A 407 -25.22 49.50 -26.62
CA PRO A 407 -25.75 49.69 -27.98
C PRO A 407 -26.71 50.88 -28.07
N ASP A 408 -26.97 51.37 -29.27
CA ASP A 408 -28.01 52.37 -29.46
C ASP A 408 -29.39 51.71 -29.30
N PRO A 409 -30.32 52.31 -28.54
CA PRO A 409 -31.65 51.76 -28.37
C PRO A 409 -32.49 52.00 -29.62
N LEU A 410 -33.59 51.26 -29.74
CA LEU A 410 -34.62 51.52 -30.75
C LEU A 410 -35.78 52.28 -30.10
N PRO A 411 -36.36 53.29 -30.77
CA PRO A 411 -37.62 53.85 -30.32
C PRO A 411 -38.73 52.81 -30.46
N TYR A 412 -39.77 52.95 -29.66
CA TYR A 412 -41.00 52.19 -29.82
C TYR A 412 -42.18 52.95 -29.25
N ILE A 413 -43.37 52.63 -29.74
CA ILE A 413 -44.63 53.04 -29.15
C ILE A 413 -45.18 51.85 -28.36
N GLU A 414 -45.49 52.08 -27.09
CA GLU A 414 -46.17 51.08 -26.27
C GLU A 414 -47.68 51.16 -26.55
N TYR A 415 -48.29 50.03 -26.94
CA TYR A 415 -49.73 49.95 -27.19
C TYR A 415 -50.32 48.64 -26.67
N LYS A 416 -51.63 48.65 -26.38
CA LYS A 416 -52.36 47.44 -25.99
C LYS A 416 -52.98 46.78 -27.21
N ASP A 417 -52.80 45.46 -27.34
CA ASP A 417 -53.47 44.68 -28.37
C ASP A 417 -54.95 44.43 -28.03
N GLN A 418 -55.69 43.76 -28.93
CA GLN A 418 -57.11 43.46 -28.73
C GLN A 418 -57.39 42.60 -27.48
N ASN A 419 -56.37 41.91 -26.96
CA ASN A 419 -56.44 41.06 -25.77
C ASN A 419 -55.95 41.78 -24.51
N GLY A 420 -55.62 43.08 -24.59
CA GLY A 420 -55.14 43.89 -23.48
C GLY A 420 -53.65 43.72 -23.15
N ASN A 421 -52.89 42.95 -23.94
CA ASN A 421 -51.46 42.75 -23.72
C ASN A 421 -50.65 43.94 -24.23
N VAL A 422 -49.65 44.35 -23.46
CA VAL A 422 -48.74 45.44 -23.83
C VAL A 422 -47.75 44.96 -24.88
N ARG A 423 -47.70 45.65 -26.03
CA ARG A 423 -46.77 45.38 -27.13
C ARG A 423 -45.95 46.62 -27.46
N LYS A 424 -44.72 46.39 -27.93
CA LYS A 424 -43.80 47.44 -28.40
C LYS A 424 -43.86 47.52 -29.93
N PHE A 425 -44.37 48.61 -30.47
CA PHE A 425 -44.40 48.87 -31.90
C PHE A 425 -43.07 49.50 -32.36
N LYS A 426 -42.35 48.81 -33.25
CA LYS A 426 -41.02 49.21 -33.77
C LYS A 426 -41.05 49.67 -35.24
N GLY A 427 -42.24 49.87 -35.83
CA GLY A 427 -42.43 50.34 -37.21
C GLY A 427 -43.42 49.49 -38.03
N GLY A 428 -43.95 50.07 -39.11
CA GLY A 428 -44.92 49.43 -40.00
C GLY A 428 -46.36 49.89 -39.79
N MET A 429 -47.33 48.97 -39.87
CA MET A 429 -48.76 49.30 -39.74
C MET A 429 -49.25 49.20 -38.30
N ILE A 430 -49.99 50.20 -37.84
CA ILE A 430 -50.63 50.23 -36.51
C ILE A 430 -52.01 50.88 -36.60
N ALA A 431 -52.95 50.37 -35.80
CA ALA A 431 -54.31 50.90 -35.77
C ALA A 431 -54.32 52.35 -35.25
N LYS A 432 -55.08 53.23 -35.90
CA LYS A 432 -55.19 54.64 -35.46
C LYS A 432 -55.56 54.76 -33.97
N ARG A 433 -56.47 53.90 -33.48
CA ARG A 433 -56.89 53.89 -32.08
C ARG A 433 -55.70 53.73 -31.12
N SER A 434 -54.85 52.73 -31.38
CA SER A 434 -53.66 52.45 -30.58
C SER A 434 -52.65 53.60 -30.59
N LEU A 435 -52.53 54.33 -31.70
CA LEU A 435 -51.69 55.52 -31.78
C LEU A 435 -52.22 56.71 -30.97
N VAL A 436 -53.54 56.90 -30.93
CA VAL A 436 -54.18 57.99 -30.18
C VAL A 436 -54.18 57.71 -28.68
N GLU A 437 -54.29 56.44 -28.29
CA GLU A 437 -54.23 55.97 -26.90
C GLU A 437 -52.81 55.96 -26.33
N ALA A 438 -51.78 55.86 -27.18
CA ALA A 438 -50.39 55.91 -26.73
C ALA A 438 -50.02 57.29 -26.16
N ASP A 439 -49.31 57.29 -25.03
CA ASP A 439 -48.89 58.53 -24.37
C ASP A 439 -47.76 59.23 -25.11
N GLY A 440 -46.89 58.45 -25.76
CA GLY A 440 -45.71 58.97 -26.45
C GLY A 440 -44.76 57.90 -26.94
N ILE A 441 -43.48 58.26 -27.00
CA ILE A 441 -42.40 57.44 -27.54
C ILE A 441 -41.46 57.05 -26.40
N LEU A 442 -41.14 55.76 -26.34
CA LEU A 442 -40.18 55.19 -25.43
C LEU A 442 -38.97 54.67 -26.21
N ALA A 443 -37.85 54.45 -25.54
CA ALA A 443 -36.66 53.87 -26.14
C ALA A 443 -36.11 52.75 -25.25
N ALA A 444 -35.73 51.64 -25.86
CA ALA A 444 -35.08 50.55 -25.15
C ALA A 444 -34.15 49.77 -26.08
N ILE A 445 -33.13 49.17 -25.48
CA ILE A 445 -32.50 47.99 -26.06
C ILE A 445 -33.38 46.83 -25.63
N ASP A 446 -33.90 46.13 -26.62
CA ASP A 446 -34.85 45.02 -26.46
C ASP A 446 -34.39 43.92 -27.40
N ASP A 447 -33.25 43.34 -27.01
CA ASP A 447 -32.64 42.15 -27.58
C ASP A 447 -32.64 41.06 -26.49
N ASP A 448 -32.66 39.79 -26.87
CA ASP A 448 -32.81 38.67 -25.93
C ASP A 448 -31.72 38.63 -24.83
N LEU A 449 -30.60 39.34 -25.05
CA LEU A 449 -29.49 39.46 -24.11
C LEU A 449 -29.53 40.72 -23.23
N LEU A 450 -30.15 41.82 -23.68
CA LEU A 450 -30.11 43.12 -23.01
C LEU A 450 -31.49 43.77 -23.03
N ASN A 451 -32.04 43.99 -21.83
CA ASN A 451 -33.28 44.74 -21.63
C ASN A 451 -32.98 46.01 -20.83
N VAL A 452 -32.59 47.07 -21.53
CA VAL A 452 -32.19 48.35 -20.90
C VAL A 452 -33.12 49.44 -21.37
N LYS A 453 -33.79 50.10 -20.42
CA LYS A 453 -34.69 51.24 -20.68
C LYS A 453 -33.89 52.53 -20.83
N TYR A 454 -34.28 53.33 -21.82
CA TYR A 454 -33.75 54.67 -22.07
C TYR A 454 -34.86 55.70 -21.87
N THR A 455 -34.47 56.90 -21.45
CA THR A 455 -35.39 58.02 -21.31
C THR A 455 -35.36 58.87 -22.58
N VAL A 456 -36.48 59.00 -23.28
CA VAL A 456 -36.59 59.91 -24.43
C VAL A 456 -36.64 61.35 -23.94
N LEU A 457 -35.77 62.20 -24.49
CA LEU A 457 -35.65 63.62 -24.13
C LEU A 457 -36.44 64.52 -25.10
N ARG A 458 -36.37 64.23 -26.40
CA ARG A 458 -37.11 64.96 -27.44
C ARG A 458 -37.29 64.10 -28.67
N PHE A 459 -38.32 64.40 -29.45
CA PHE A 459 -38.55 63.77 -30.76
C PHE A 459 -39.36 64.68 -31.68
N GLU A 460 -39.34 64.38 -32.97
CA GLU A 460 -40.10 65.09 -33.99
C GLU A 460 -41.04 64.10 -34.70
N LEU A 461 -42.29 64.50 -34.92
CA LEU A 461 -43.17 63.79 -35.84
C LEU A 461 -43.26 64.57 -37.15
N THR A 462 -42.81 63.95 -38.24
CA THR A 462 -42.85 64.54 -39.57
C THR A 462 -44.07 63.99 -40.32
N PHE A 463 -45.07 64.83 -40.51
CA PHE A 463 -46.26 64.54 -41.31
C PHE A 463 -46.09 65.08 -42.74
N PHE A 464 -46.94 64.64 -43.67
CA PHE A 464 -47.00 65.21 -45.02
C PHE A 464 -48.40 65.72 -45.31
N ASP A 465 -48.49 66.94 -45.82
CA ASP A 465 -49.75 67.49 -46.31
C ASP A 465 -50.13 66.90 -47.69
N SER A 466 -51.29 67.30 -48.21
CA SER A 466 -51.77 66.92 -49.54
C SER A 466 -50.92 67.45 -50.70
N MET A 467 -50.06 68.45 -50.46
CA MET A 467 -49.16 69.03 -51.45
C MET A 467 -47.75 68.40 -51.39
N GLY A 468 -47.52 67.49 -50.43
CA GLY A 468 -46.23 66.81 -50.23
C GLY A 468 -45.24 67.57 -49.35
N ASN A 469 -45.64 68.68 -48.72
CA ASN A 469 -44.77 69.40 -47.79
C ASN A 469 -44.64 68.64 -46.47
N ALA A 470 -43.41 68.57 -45.95
CA ALA A 470 -43.14 68.01 -44.64
C ALA A 470 -43.55 69.00 -43.54
N ILE A 471 -44.40 68.57 -42.61
CA ILE A 471 -44.82 69.32 -41.43
C ILE A 471 -44.13 68.69 -40.21
N PRO A 472 -43.00 69.24 -39.75
CA PRO A 472 -42.30 68.77 -38.57
C PRO A 472 -42.94 69.33 -37.30
N GLU A 473 -43.40 68.46 -36.41
CA GLU A 473 -43.93 68.84 -35.10
C GLU A 473 -43.04 68.28 -34.00
N VAL A 474 -42.42 69.16 -33.21
CA VAL A 474 -41.49 68.80 -32.14
C VAL A 474 -42.25 68.51 -30.84
N ALA A 475 -41.78 67.52 -30.09
CA ALA A 475 -42.18 67.26 -28.71
C ALA A 475 -40.95 67.25 -27.80
N GLU A 476 -41.09 67.95 -26.67
CA GLU A 476 -40.15 67.93 -25.55
C GLU A 476 -40.63 66.88 -24.53
N GLY A 477 -39.72 65.98 -24.14
CA GLY A 477 -40.00 64.83 -23.30
C GLY A 477 -40.47 63.59 -24.06
N THR A 478 -40.99 62.61 -23.30
CA THR A 478 -41.45 61.31 -23.82
C THR A 478 -42.82 61.37 -24.49
N ASN A 479 -43.65 62.37 -24.17
CA ASN A 479 -45.07 62.37 -24.48
C ASN A 479 -45.41 63.12 -25.77
N PHE A 480 -46.45 62.69 -26.48
CA PHE A 480 -46.96 63.43 -27.64
C PHE A 480 -47.52 64.79 -27.26
N SER A 481 -47.19 65.81 -28.06
CA SER A 481 -47.79 67.13 -27.94
C SER A 481 -49.26 67.11 -28.39
N GLN A 482 -50.06 68.07 -27.92
CA GLN A 482 -51.47 68.15 -28.32
C GLN A 482 -51.63 68.35 -29.84
N ARG A 483 -50.71 69.09 -30.47
CA ARG A 483 -50.68 69.28 -31.93
C ARG A 483 -50.41 67.96 -32.66
N GLN A 484 -49.41 67.20 -32.20
CA GLN A 484 -49.12 65.87 -32.73
C GLN A 484 -50.33 64.93 -32.61
N LYS A 485 -50.99 64.88 -31.44
CA LYS A 485 -52.21 64.08 -31.26
C LYS A 485 -53.33 64.49 -32.21
N ASN A 486 -53.50 65.79 -32.47
CA ASN A 486 -54.50 66.28 -33.43
C ASN A 486 -54.17 65.86 -34.87
N TYR A 487 -52.91 65.95 -35.30
CA TYR A 487 -52.48 65.45 -36.61
C TYR A 487 -52.71 63.94 -36.74
N ILE A 488 -52.34 63.15 -35.72
CA ILE A 488 -52.57 61.69 -35.70
C ILE A 488 -54.06 61.35 -35.85
N ARG A 489 -54.96 62.07 -35.18
CA ARG A 489 -56.42 61.86 -35.30
C ARG A 489 -56.92 62.12 -36.72
N ASN A 490 -56.41 63.17 -37.37
CA ASN A 490 -56.83 63.60 -38.70
C ASN A 490 -56.22 62.78 -39.86
N LEU A 491 -55.16 62.00 -39.62
CA LEU A 491 -54.54 61.17 -40.66
C LEU A 491 -55.50 60.10 -41.20
N SER A 492 -55.66 60.01 -42.51
CA SER A 492 -56.46 58.93 -43.12
C SER A 492 -55.73 57.59 -43.10
N LYS A 493 -56.48 56.49 -43.21
CA LYS A 493 -55.93 55.13 -43.37
C LYS A 493 -54.96 55.09 -44.56
N GLY A 494 -53.84 54.38 -44.40
CA GLY A 494 -52.77 54.24 -45.38
C GLY A 494 -51.79 55.41 -45.44
N LYS A 495 -52.07 56.53 -44.77
CA LYS A 495 -51.12 57.65 -44.65
C LYS A 495 -50.01 57.29 -43.67
N ARG A 496 -48.84 57.89 -43.90
CA ARG A 496 -47.61 57.62 -43.16
C ARG A 496 -47.11 58.89 -42.50
N PHE A 497 -46.48 58.74 -41.36
CA PHE A 497 -45.67 59.77 -40.75
C PHE A 497 -44.39 59.14 -40.20
N TYR A 498 -43.36 59.96 -40.03
CA TYR A 498 -42.08 59.50 -39.52
C TYR A 498 -41.85 60.05 -38.12
N ILE A 499 -41.40 59.17 -37.23
CA ILE A 499 -40.79 59.55 -35.97
C ILE A 499 -39.32 59.82 -36.28
N THR A 500 -38.91 61.08 -36.19
CA THR A 500 -37.57 61.53 -36.55
C THR A 500 -36.88 62.24 -35.40
N ARG A 501 -35.55 62.34 -35.48
CA ARG A 501 -34.69 63.07 -34.52
C ARG A 501 -34.97 62.74 -33.05
N VAL A 502 -35.26 61.47 -32.77
CA VAL A 502 -35.48 61.03 -31.39
C VAL A 502 -34.14 61.06 -30.66
N VAL A 503 -34.08 61.78 -29.54
CA VAL A 503 -32.91 61.82 -28.67
C VAL A 503 -33.25 61.13 -27.37
N ALA A 504 -32.47 60.12 -27.00
CA ALA A 504 -32.67 59.33 -25.80
C ALA A 504 -31.40 59.31 -24.94
N LYS A 505 -31.59 59.23 -23.63
CA LYS A 505 -30.53 59.16 -22.62
C LYS A 505 -30.55 57.81 -21.93
N GLY A 506 -29.40 57.12 -21.95
CA GLY A 506 -29.23 55.82 -21.32
C GLY A 506 -28.85 55.91 -19.83
N PRO A 507 -28.82 54.77 -19.12
CA PRO A 507 -28.27 54.68 -17.76
C PRO A 507 -26.79 55.04 -17.67
N ASP A 508 -26.07 54.98 -18.79
CA ASP A 508 -24.70 55.47 -18.97
C ASP A 508 -24.60 57.01 -18.94
N GLY A 509 -25.73 57.72 -18.95
CA GLY A 509 -25.79 59.18 -18.90
C GLY A 509 -25.51 59.86 -20.24
N ILE A 510 -25.31 59.09 -21.31
CA ILE A 510 -24.96 59.59 -22.64
C ILE A 510 -26.24 59.82 -23.45
N GLU A 511 -26.34 60.99 -24.09
CA GLU A 511 -27.41 61.30 -25.04
C GLU A 511 -27.08 60.77 -26.43
N ARG A 512 -28.07 60.14 -27.07
CA ARG A 512 -27.92 59.50 -28.37
C ARG A 512 -29.10 59.86 -29.26
N THR A 513 -28.80 60.18 -30.52
CA THR A 513 -29.83 60.31 -31.56
C THR A 513 -30.09 58.92 -32.13
N ILE A 514 -31.33 58.45 -32.04
CA ILE A 514 -31.70 57.07 -32.37
C ILE A 514 -32.39 57.00 -33.73
N PRO A 515 -32.45 55.81 -34.37
CA PRO A 515 -32.98 55.65 -35.72
C PRO A 515 -34.44 56.10 -35.87
N THR A 516 -34.79 56.50 -37.09
CA THR A 516 -36.15 56.91 -37.43
C THR A 516 -37.08 55.71 -37.57
N ILE A 517 -38.37 55.91 -37.24
CA ILE A 517 -39.39 54.87 -37.39
C ILE A 517 -40.49 55.36 -38.34
N GLU A 518 -40.84 54.53 -39.31
CA GLU A 518 -42.00 54.73 -40.18
C GLU A 518 -43.25 54.18 -39.50
N VAL A 519 -44.31 55.00 -39.47
CA VAL A 519 -45.61 54.62 -38.94
C VAL A 519 -46.66 54.77 -40.03
N ILE A 520 -47.38 53.69 -40.33
CA ILE A 520 -48.47 53.64 -41.30
C ILE A 520 -49.78 53.44 -40.54
N VAL A 521 -50.73 54.36 -40.73
CA VAL A 521 -52.03 54.29 -40.07
C VAL A 521 -52.90 53.24 -40.75
N ASN A 522 -53.37 52.23 -40.01
CA ASN A 522 -54.31 51.21 -40.49
C ASN A 522 -55.76 51.47 -40.05
#